data_AF-A0A9D5JCK0-F1
#
_entry.id   AF-A0A9D5JCK0-F1
#
_cell.length_a   1.000
_cell.length_b   1.000
_cell.length_c   1.000
_cell.angle_alpha   90.00
_cell.angle_beta   90.00
_cell.angle_gamma   90.00
#
_symmetry.space_group_name_H-M   'P 1'
#
loop_
_entity.id
_entity.type
_entity.pdbx_description
1 polymer ?
#
loop_
_entity_poly.entity_id
_entity_poly.type
_entity_poly.pdbx_seq_one_letter_code
_entity_poly.pdbx_strand_id
1 'polypeptide(L)'
;MRTPFLQRKTQVGHQGRFKDPLGKRHKSFLVVDEVEIRQHNAPHKLIVIQKCLINGKDREFRLAYWIEGKKPGVRGRLVFGQYALLIPSRDLRKLISKAQKKWGKNFGW
;
A
#
# COMPACT_ATOMS: atom_id res chain seq x y z
N MET A 1 -25.03 -7.73 -9.94
CA MET A 1 -24.38 -6.40 -9.87
C MET A 1 -23.02 -6.52 -9.20
N ARG A 2 -21.93 -6.04 -9.80
CA ARG A 2 -20.64 -5.92 -9.08
C ARG A 2 -20.74 -4.69 -8.17
N THR A 3 -20.81 -4.89 -6.86
CA THR A 3 -20.75 -3.78 -5.90
C THR A 3 -19.49 -2.94 -6.17
N PRO A 4 -19.63 -1.61 -6.35
CA PRO A 4 -18.48 -0.74 -6.51
C PRO A 4 -17.60 -0.85 -5.26
N PHE A 5 -16.29 -0.96 -5.47
CA PHE A 5 -15.33 -0.94 -4.36
C PHE A 5 -15.33 0.47 -3.75
N LEU A 6 -15.28 0.56 -2.42
CA LEU A 6 -15.20 1.86 -1.74
C LEU A 6 -14.01 2.68 -2.27
N GLN A 7 -14.25 3.91 -2.72
CA GLN A 7 -13.16 4.78 -3.14
C GLN A 7 -12.33 5.21 -1.94
N ARG A 8 -11.00 5.22 -2.09
CA ARG A 8 -10.07 5.75 -1.09
C ARG A 8 -9.41 7.01 -1.58
N LYS A 9 -9.00 7.86 -0.64
CA LYS A 9 -8.06 8.94 -0.92
C LYS A 9 -6.66 8.35 -1.15
N THR A 10 -5.90 9.00 -2.03
CA THR A 10 -4.46 8.73 -2.17
C THR A 10 -3.77 9.01 -0.84
N GLN A 11 -2.75 8.21 -0.51
CA GLN A 11 -1.91 8.46 0.66
C GLN A 11 -0.64 9.22 0.30
N VAL A 12 -0.46 9.68 -0.95
CA VAL A 12 0.65 10.58 -1.29
C VAL A 12 0.58 11.85 -0.44
N GLY A 13 1.70 12.23 0.16
CA GLY A 13 1.79 13.31 1.13
C GLY A 13 1.58 12.87 2.59
N HIS A 14 1.09 11.64 2.82
CA HIS A 14 0.91 11.12 4.18
C HIS A 14 2.25 10.96 4.90
N GLN A 15 2.33 11.54 6.09
CA GLN A 15 3.44 11.39 7.02
C GLN A 15 3.08 10.44 8.15
N GLY A 16 4.01 9.57 8.51
CA GLY A 16 3.86 8.69 9.66
C GLY A 16 5.16 8.40 10.36
N ARG A 17 5.08 7.65 11.46
CA ARG A 17 6.23 7.24 12.26
C ARG A 17 6.14 5.73 12.52
N PHE A 18 7.29 5.05 12.57
CA PHE A 18 7.38 3.66 12.98
C PHE A 18 8.57 3.47 13.92
N LYS A 19 8.46 2.48 14.81
CA LYS A 19 9.55 2.11 15.70
C LYS A 19 10.45 1.10 15.00
N ASP A 20 11.75 1.17 15.29
CA ASP A 20 12.64 0.04 15.00
C ASP A 20 12.26 -1.18 15.85
N PRO A 21 12.77 -2.39 15.52
CA PRO A 21 12.50 -3.59 16.32
C PRO A 21 12.95 -3.50 17.79
N LEU A 22 13.85 -2.57 18.11
CA LEU A 22 14.33 -2.34 19.47
C LEU A 22 13.47 -1.32 20.24
N GLY A 23 12.46 -0.74 19.60
CA GLY A 23 11.57 0.28 20.18
C GLY A 23 12.21 1.65 20.42
N LYS A 24 13.48 1.86 20.04
CA LYS A 24 14.30 2.99 20.49
C LYS A 24 14.30 4.19 19.53
N ARG A 25 13.98 4.00 18.25
CA ARG A 25 13.94 5.10 17.26
C ARG A 25 12.60 5.15 16.52
N HIS A 26 11.96 6.32 16.58
CA HIS A 26 10.88 6.67 15.67
C HIS A 26 11.49 7.12 14.33
N LYS A 27 11.51 6.25 13.33
CA LYS A 27 11.78 6.67 11.96
C LYS A 27 10.52 7.33 11.41
N SER A 28 10.66 8.50 10.80
CA SER A 28 9.55 9.13 10.07
C SER A 28 9.55 8.63 8.62
N PHE A 29 8.37 8.55 8.04
CA PHE A 29 8.23 8.31 6.60
C PHE A 29 7.25 9.30 5.97
N LEU A 30 7.51 9.63 4.71
CA LEU A 30 6.61 10.34 3.82
C LEU A 30 6.27 9.44 2.63
N VAL A 31 4.99 9.23 2.35
CA VAL A 31 4.58 8.57 1.10
C VAL A 31 4.71 9.58 -0.04
N VAL A 32 5.64 9.34 -0.96
CA VAL A 32 5.91 10.27 -2.08
C VAL A 32 5.19 9.86 -3.37
N ASP A 33 4.87 8.57 -3.51
CA ASP A 33 4.04 8.08 -4.61
C ASP A 33 3.45 6.71 -4.26
N GLU A 34 2.43 6.27 -5.00
CA GLU A 34 1.85 4.94 -4.85
C GLU A 34 1.22 4.40 -6.13
N VAL A 35 1.15 3.07 -6.20
CA VAL A 35 0.50 2.31 -7.26
C VAL A 35 -0.35 1.22 -6.63
N GLU A 36 -1.57 1.07 -7.13
CA GLU A 36 -2.52 0.09 -6.62
C GLU A 36 -3.16 -0.77 -7.69
N ILE A 37 -3.64 -1.94 -7.28
CA ILE A 37 -4.52 -2.81 -8.07
C ILE A 37 -5.61 -3.39 -7.17
N ARG A 38 -6.74 -3.76 -7.77
CA ARG A 38 -7.76 -4.60 -7.12
C ARG A 38 -7.35 -6.06 -7.21
N GLN A 39 -7.34 -6.76 -6.08
CA GLN A 39 -7.00 -8.17 -6.04
C GLN A 39 -8.12 -8.99 -6.71
N HIS A 40 -7.78 -9.86 -7.66
CA HIS A 40 -8.79 -10.48 -8.51
C HIS A 40 -9.68 -11.49 -7.76
N ASN A 41 -9.10 -12.25 -6.83
CA ASN A 41 -9.80 -13.27 -6.04
C ASN A 41 -10.33 -12.70 -4.72
N ALA A 42 -10.08 -11.42 -4.46
CA ALA A 42 -10.58 -10.69 -3.30
C ALA A 42 -11.00 -9.28 -3.73
N PRO A 43 -12.13 -9.12 -4.42
CA PRO A 43 -12.55 -7.83 -4.99
C PRO A 43 -12.85 -6.76 -3.92
N HIS A 44 -12.96 -7.12 -2.65
CA HIS A 44 -13.09 -6.19 -1.53
C HIS A 44 -11.73 -5.77 -0.96
N LYS A 45 -10.64 -5.98 -1.71
CA LYS A 45 -9.27 -5.68 -1.31
C LYS A 45 -8.48 -5.00 -2.44
N LEU A 46 -7.79 -3.91 -2.08
CA LEU A 46 -6.78 -3.25 -2.91
C LEU A 46 -5.40 -3.60 -2.37
N ILE A 47 -4.47 -3.84 -3.28
CA ILE A 47 -3.06 -4.01 -2.96
C ILE A 47 -2.32 -2.78 -3.46
N VAL A 48 -1.41 -2.26 -2.64
CA VAL A 48 -0.70 -1.01 -2.89
C VAL A 48 0.81 -1.21 -2.70
N ILE A 49 1.60 -0.70 -3.63
CA ILE A 49 3.03 -0.40 -3.39
C ILE A 49 3.14 1.10 -3.19
N GLN A 50 3.74 1.51 -2.09
CA GLN A 50 4.02 2.90 -1.77
C GLN A 50 5.53 3.14 -1.82
N LYS A 51 5.94 4.24 -2.46
CA LYS A 51 7.28 4.80 -2.32
C LYS A 51 7.30 5.65 -1.07
N CYS A 52 8.17 5.30 -0.12
CA CYS A 52 8.34 6.00 1.14
C CYS A 52 9.72 6.65 1.17
N LEU A 53 9.77 7.91 1.59
CA LEU A 53 11.01 8.59 1.95
C LEU A 53 11.16 8.52 3.47
N ILE A 54 12.20 7.82 3.94
CA ILE A 54 12.49 7.59 5.34
C ILE A 54 13.46 8.66 5.84
N ASN A 55 13.09 9.37 6.92
CA ASN A 55 13.88 10.46 7.50
C ASN A 55 14.36 11.51 6.46
N GLY A 56 13.62 11.69 5.36
CA GLY A 56 13.98 12.62 4.29
C GLY A 56 15.10 12.14 3.34
N LYS A 57 15.62 10.92 3.49
CA LYS A 57 16.82 10.45 2.77
C LYS A 57 16.59 9.14 2.03
N ASP A 58 16.25 8.08 2.75
CA ASP A 58 16.25 6.73 2.19
C ASP A 58 14.93 6.43 1.49
N ARG A 59 14.99 5.84 0.29
CA ARG A 59 13.79 5.42 -0.44
C ARG A 59 13.52 3.95 -0.16
N GLU A 60 12.41 3.67 0.49
CA GLU A 60 11.94 2.31 0.73
C GLU A 60 10.58 2.08 0.08
N PHE A 61 10.34 0.86 -0.38
CA PHE A 61 9.01 0.46 -0.86
C PHE A 61 8.24 -0.23 0.26
N ARG A 62 7.02 0.23 0.50
CA ARG A 62 6.07 -0.45 1.40
C ARG A 62 5.02 -1.19 0.58
N LEU A 63 4.89 -2.49 0.82
CA LEU A 63 3.77 -3.29 0.35
C LEU A 63 2.64 -3.26 1.38
N ALA A 64 1.46 -2.81 0.97
CA ALA A 64 0.31 -2.61 1.83
C ALA A 64 -1.00 -3.02 1.14
N TYR A 65 -2.09 -3.00 1.89
CA TYR A 65 -3.43 -3.24 1.35
C TYR A 65 -4.49 -2.39 2.06
N TRP A 66 -5.59 -2.17 1.34
CA TRP A 66 -6.84 -1.68 1.89
C TRP A 66 -7.90 -2.75 1.72
N ILE A 67 -8.69 -3.00 2.75
CA ILE A 67 -9.77 -3.98 2.71
C ILE A 67 -11.06 -3.36 3.26
N GLU A 68 -12.20 -3.69 2.65
CA GLU A 68 -13.50 -3.29 3.19
C GLU A 68 -13.74 -4.03 4.52
N GLY A 69 -13.91 -3.26 5.59
CA GLY A 69 -14.19 -3.80 6.90
C GLY A 69 -15.55 -4.50 6.90
N LYS A 70 -15.58 -5.72 7.44
CA LYS A 70 -16.80 -6.53 7.62
C LYS A 70 -17.23 -6.66 9.09
N LYS A 71 -16.27 -6.50 10.01
CA LYS A 71 -16.46 -6.64 11.45
C LYS A 71 -17.20 -5.44 12.06
N PRO A 72 -17.94 -5.63 13.18
CA PRO A 72 -18.48 -4.52 13.96
C PRO A 72 -17.39 -3.48 14.26
N GLY A 73 -17.72 -2.18 14.18
CA GLY A 73 -16.80 -1.06 14.39
C GLY A 73 -16.05 -0.57 13.15
N VAL A 74 -15.79 -1.43 12.16
CA VAL A 74 -15.12 -1.06 10.90
C VAL A 74 -15.97 -1.33 9.64
N ARG A 75 -17.21 -1.80 9.82
CA ARG A 75 -18.12 -2.08 8.72
C ARG A 75 -18.37 -0.84 7.87
N GLY A 76 -18.25 -0.99 6.55
CA GLY A 76 -18.43 0.11 5.59
C GLY A 76 -17.26 1.10 5.54
N ARG A 77 -16.14 0.79 6.20
CA ARG A 77 -14.91 1.59 6.15
C ARG A 77 -13.79 0.80 5.50
N LEU A 78 -12.86 1.50 4.89
CA LEU A 78 -11.61 0.90 4.43
C LEU A 78 -10.62 0.81 5.58
N VAL A 79 -10.04 -0.37 5.75
CA VAL A 79 -9.04 -0.66 6.78
C VAL A 79 -7.69 -0.84 6.10
N PHE A 80 -6.67 -0.13 6.59
CA PHE A 80 -5.30 -0.25 6.13
C PHE A 80 -4.56 -1.39 6.83
N GLY A 81 -3.74 -2.13 6.09
CA GLY A 81 -2.81 -3.11 6.64
C GLY A 81 -1.51 -3.16 5.84
N GLN A 82 -0.41 -3.56 6.48
CA GLN A 82 0.94 -3.47 5.90
C GLN A 82 1.86 -4.63 6.31
N TYR A 83 1.39 -5.87 6.42
CA TYR A 83 2.26 -7.02 6.73
C TYR A 83 1.77 -8.31 6.08
N ALA A 84 2.72 -9.21 5.74
CA ALA A 84 2.52 -10.58 5.26
C ALA A 84 1.40 -10.77 4.21
N LEU A 85 1.43 -9.95 3.16
CA LEU A 85 0.39 -10.00 2.13
C LEU A 85 0.47 -11.28 1.30
N LEU A 86 -0.56 -12.14 1.41
CA LEU A 86 -0.82 -13.19 0.43
C LEU A 86 -1.43 -12.59 -0.83
N ILE A 87 -0.66 -12.60 -1.92
CA ILE A 87 -1.00 -12.05 -3.23
C ILE A 87 -0.87 -13.14 -4.30
N PRO A 88 -1.89 -13.34 -5.16
CA PRO A 88 -1.75 -14.23 -6.30
C PRO A 88 -0.64 -13.77 -7.25
N SER A 89 0.10 -14.72 -7.82
CA SER A 89 1.24 -14.44 -8.72
C SER A 89 0.88 -13.48 -9.88
N ARG A 90 -0.30 -13.64 -10.48
CA ARG A 90 -0.77 -12.76 -11.57
C ARG A 90 -1.02 -11.32 -11.14
N ASP A 91 -1.49 -11.12 -9.91
CA ASP A 91 -1.74 -9.80 -9.36
C ASP A 91 -0.42 -9.14 -8.98
N LEU A 92 0.52 -9.90 -8.41
CA LEU A 92 1.87 -9.41 -8.13
C LEU A 92 2.55 -8.93 -9.41
N ARG A 93 2.54 -9.74 -10.47
CA ARG A 93 3.11 -9.35 -11.77
C ARG A 93 2.48 -8.08 -12.32
N LYS A 94 1.15 -7.97 -12.24
CA LYS A 94 0.41 -6.77 -12.68
C LYS A 94 0.77 -5.54 -11.86
N LEU A 95 0.89 -5.67 -10.54
CA LEU A 95 1.25 -4.59 -9.64
C LEU A 95 2.64 -4.05 -9.93
N ILE A 96 3.63 -4.95 -10.06
CA ILE A 96 5.01 -4.61 -10.42
C ILE A 96 5.07 -3.95 -11.79
N SER A 97 4.43 -4.53 -12.81
CA SER A 97 4.39 -3.94 -14.16
C SER A 97 3.77 -2.54 -14.17
N LYS A 98 2.66 -2.34 -13.44
CA LYS A 98 2.03 -1.01 -13.31
C LYS A 98 2.98 -0.01 -12.65
N ALA A 99 3.74 -0.45 -11.66
CA ALA A 99 4.68 0.39 -10.97
C ALA A 99 5.95 0.68 -11.78
N GLN A 100 6.47 -0.29 -12.54
CA GLN A 100 7.51 -0.06 -13.55
C GLN A 100 7.05 0.92 -14.64
N LYS A 101 5.81 0.81 -15.11
CA LYS A 101 5.27 1.76 -16.09
C LYS A 101 5.17 3.18 -15.53
N LYS A 102 4.78 3.33 -14.27
CA LYS A 102 4.64 4.64 -13.61
C LYS A 102 6.00 5.25 -13.26
N TRP A 103 6.93 4.44 -12.78
CA TRP A 103 8.18 4.91 -12.19
C TRP A 103 9.40 4.75 -13.10
N GLY A 104 9.30 3.98 -14.18
CA GLY A 104 10.37 3.74 -15.14
C GLY A 104 11.66 3.26 -14.46
N LYS A 105 12.79 3.88 -14.82
CA LYS A 105 14.11 3.65 -14.20
C LYS A 105 14.12 3.94 -12.69
N ASN A 106 13.18 4.72 -12.17
CA ASN A 106 13.06 5.00 -10.73
C ASN A 106 12.26 3.91 -9.97
N PHE A 107 11.93 2.78 -10.60
CA PHE A 107 11.28 1.62 -9.97
C PHE A 107 12.29 0.74 -9.21
N GLY A 108 13.55 0.70 -9.63
CA GLY A 108 14.63 -0.04 -8.98
C GLY A 108 15.91 0.02 -9.81
N TRP A 109 16.99 0.43 -9.15
CA TRP A 109 18.38 0.59 -9.61
C TRP A 109 18.66 1.79 -10.53
#